data_AF-A0A9E6ZVW6-F1
#
_entry.id   AF-A0A9E6ZVW6-F1
#
_cell.length_a   1.000
_cell.length_b   1.000
_cell.length_c   1.000
_cell.angle_alpha   90.00
_cell.angle_beta   90.00
_cell.angle_gamma   90.00
#
_symmetry.space_group_name_H-M   'P 1'
#
loop_
_entity.id
_entity.type
_entity.pdbx_description
1 polymer ?
#
loop_
_entity_poly.entity_id
_entity_poly.type
_entity_poly.pdbx_seq_one_letter_code
_entity_poly.pdbx_strand_id
1 'polypeptide(L)'
;MPATGLNHLSIGARDVEESVRFYVELFGMEIIPTYNFGFRTQYLRCGNQQLHIFGLPDTTPHYQHFALNVDDFMGVYERARDSGLIDHTTFGNGVNEMPDGTVQLYLRDPGGNLVEVDWPDVSSLDTSRIPELKRLADRFEQVGENLEATLYLDRRRRV
;
A
#
# COMPACT_ATOMS: atom_id res chain seq x y z
N MET A 1 7.88 28.18 2.20
CA MET A 1 6.68 27.65 2.88
C MET A 1 6.72 26.14 2.77
N PRO A 2 6.74 25.36 3.87
CA PRO A 2 6.81 23.90 3.81
C PRO A 2 5.41 23.28 3.59
N ALA A 3 5.35 22.12 2.92
CA ALA A 3 4.16 21.28 2.90
C ALA A 3 3.95 20.66 4.29
N THR A 4 2.69 20.49 4.71
CA THR A 4 2.35 19.95 6.04
C THR A 4 1.88 18.49 6.02
N GLY A 5 1.73 17.90 4.82
CA GLY A 5 1.28 16.53 4.62
C GLY A 5 0.62 16.34 3.25
N LEU A 6 0.30 15.09 2.93
CA LEU A 6 -0.56 14.77 1.79
C LEU A 6 -2.02 15.02 2.17
N ASN A 7 -2.77 15.72 1.31
CA ASN A 7 -4.17 16.02 1.56
C ASN A 7 -5.08 14.85 1.17
N HIS A 8 -4.93 14.36 -0.05
CA HIS A 8 -5.63 13.21 -0.61
C HIS A 8 -4.78 12.59 -1.72
N LEU A 9 -5.14 11.38 -2.12
CA LEU A 9 -4.63 10.71 -3.31
C LEU A 9 -5.79 10.50 -4.28
N SER A 10 -5.54 10.68 -5.57
CA SER A 10 -6.51 10.35 -6.62
C SER A 10 -5.95 9.26 -7.52
N ILE A 11 -6.77 8.26 -7.82
CA ILE A 11 -6.43 7.14 -8.71
C ILE A 11 -7.48 6.93 -9.79
N GLY A 12 -7.01 6.54 -10.97
CA GLY A 12 -7.88 6.09 -12.05
C GLY A 12 -8.40 4.69 -11.78
N ALA A 13 -9.66 4.46 -12.11
CA ALA A 13 -10.30 3.14 -12.10
C ALA A 13 -10.85 2.78 -13.48
N ARG A 14 -10.76 1.49 -13.82
CA ARG A 14 -11.43 0.94 -15.01
C ARG A 14 -12.94 0.83 -14.78
N ASP A 15 -13.32 0.47 -13.57
CA ASP A 15 -14.68 0.42 -13.05
C ASP A 15 -14.68 0.99 -11.63
N VAL A 16 -15.41 2.08 -11.40
CA VAL A 16 -15.36 2.80 -10.12
C VAL A 16 -16.00 1.98 -9.00
N GLU A 17 -17.11 1.30 -9.29
CA GLU A 17 -17.83 0.45 -8.34
C GLU A 17 -17.00 -0.76 -7.90
N GLU A 18 -16.27 -1.37 -8.82
CA GLU A 18 -15.34 -2.46 -8.53
C GLU A 18 -14.18 -2.00 -7.66
N SER A 19 -13.52 -0.89 -8.02
CA SER A 19 -12.46 -0.31 -7.19
C SER A 19 -12.96 0.11 -5.81
N VAL A 20 -14.14 0.75 -5.72
CA VAL A 20 -14.75 1.11 -4.43
C VAL A 20 -14.97 -0.12 -3.56
N ARG A 21 -15.57 -1.19 -4.11
CA ARG A 21 -15.80 -2.43 -3.39
C ARG A 21 -14.49 -3.05 -2.89
N PHE A 22 -13.46 -3.07 -3.73
CA PHE A 22 -12.13 -3.56 -3.35
C PHE A 22 -11.57 -2.84 -2.11
N TYR A 23 -11.55 -1.50 -2.11
CA TYR A 23 -10.99 -0.73 -0.99
C TYR A 23 -11.87 -0.80 0.28
N VAL A 24 -13.19 -0.92 0.12
CA VAL A 24 -14.10 -1.12 1.27
C VAL A 24 -13.91 -2.52 1.87
N GLU A 25 -13.87 -3.57 1.05
CA GLU A 25 -13.85 -4.96 1.54
C GLU A 25 -12.46 -5.39 2.04
N LEU A 26 -11.39 -5.03 1.34
CA LEU A 26 -10.03 -5.46 1.71
C LEU A 26 -9.45 -4.61 2.84
N PHE A 27 -9.67 -3.28 2.78
CA PHE A 27 -9.06 -2.29 3.67
C PHE A 27 -10.04 -1.61 4.63
N GLY A 28 -11.33 -1.91 4.58
CA GLY A 28 -12.31 -1.33 5.50
C GLY A 28 -12.53 0.17 5.33
N MET A 29 -12.19 0.73 4.16
CA MET A 29 -12.37 2.17 3.93
C MET A 29 -13.84 2.58 3.91
N GLU A 30 -14.14 3.79 4.41
CA GLU A 30 -15.51 4.31 4.48
C GLU A 30 -15.84 5.14 3.23
N ILE A 31 -17.01 4.91 2.63
CA ILE A 31 -17.54 5.76 1.56
C ILE A 31 -17.96 7.12 2.15
N ILE A 32 -17.42 8.22 1.63
CA ILE A 32 -17.75 9.58 2.08
C ILE A 32 -18.35 10.44 0.95
N PRO A 33 -19.02 11.58 1.25
CA PRO A 33 -19.62 12.43 0.24
C PRO A 33 -18.61 12.91 -0.83
N THR A 34 -19.05 12.96 -2.08
CA THR A 34 -18.23 13.34 -3.24
C THR A 34 -18.90 14.46 -4.03
N TYR A 35 -18.13 15.40 -4.55
CA TYR A 35 -18.66 16.43 -5.44
C TYR A 35 -19.07 15.84 -6.79
N ASN A 36 -20.04 16.48 -7.44
CA ASN A 36 -20.38 16.14 -8.81
C ASN A 36 -19.47 16.91 -9.78
N PHE A 37 -18.52 16.22 -10.40
CA PHE A 37 -17.63 16.79 -11.42
C PHE A 37 -18.11 16.57 -12.86
N GLY A 38 -19.29 15.95 -13.06
CA GLY A 38 -19.77 15.57 -14.40
C GLY A 38 -19.20 14.26 -14.93
N PHE A 39 -18.44 13.52 -14.12
CA PHE A 39 -17.97 12.16 -14.39
C PHE A 39 -18.08 11.30 -13.13
N ARG A 40 -18.01 9.98 -13.29
CA ARG A 40 -18.13 9.04 -12.16
C ARG A 40 -16.92 9.16 -11.25
N THR A 41 -17.17 9.48 -9.98
CA THR A 41 -16.15 9.52 -8.93
C THR A 41 -16.76 9.11 -7.59
N GLN A 42 -15.92 8.56 -6.72
CA GLN A 42 -16.27 8.24 -5.34
C GLN A 42 -15.06 8.51 -4.44
N TYR A 43 -15.30 9.15 -3.30
CA TYR A 43 -14.31 9.40 -2.27
C TYR A 43 -14.43 8.35 -1.16
N LEU A 44 -13.29 7.88 -0.69
CA LEU A 44 -13.16 6.98 0.44
C LEU A 44 -12.30 7.62 1.54
N ARG A 45 -12.66 7.39 2.80
CA ARG A 45 -11.85 7.79 3.96
C ARG A 45 -10.75 6.76 4.22
N CYS A 46 -9.52 7.24 4.36
CA CYS A 46 -8.36 6.47 4.79
C CYS A 46 -7.69 7.18 5.98
N GLY A 47 -8.07 6.81 7.20
CA GLY A 47 -7.66 7.50 8.42
C GLY A 47 -8.06 8.98 8.41
N ASN A 48 -7.06 9.86 8.40
CA ASN A 48 -7.25 11.32 8.30
C ASN A 48 -7.11 11.87 6.87
N GLN A 49 -6.92 10.99 5.88
CA GLN A 49 -6.78 11.32 4.47
C GLN A 49 -7.93 10.74 3.65
N GLN A 50 -7.90 10.99 2.35
CA GLN A 50 -8.92 10.52 1.40
C GLN A 50 -8.27 9.85 0.19
N LEU A 51 -8.92 8.79 -0.29
CA LEU A 51 -8.67 8.19 -1.60
C LEU A 51 -9.82 8.59 -2.53
N HIS A 52 -9.49 9.23 -3.64
CA HIS A 52 -10.43 9.65 -4.67
C HIS A 52 -10.33 8.70 -5.85
N ILE A 53 -11.41 8.01 -6.16
CA ILE A 53 -11.48 7.08 -7.29
C ILE A 53 -12.24 7.77 -8.40
N PHE A 54 -11.66 7.86 -9.60
CA PHE A 54 -12.29 8.49 -10.75
C PHE A 54 -12.34 7.54 -11.95
N GLY A 55 -13.47 7.54 -12.66
CA GLY A 55 -13.70 6.78 -13.88
C GLY A 55 -13.34 7.58 -15.14
N LEU A 56 -12.13 8.14 -15.18
CA LEU A 56 -11.60 8.80 -16.37
C LEU A 56 -10.53 7.90 -17.02
N PRO A 57 -10.39 7.94 -18.35
CA PRO A 57 -9.26 7.28 -19.01
C PRO A 57 -7.95 7.82 -18.47
N ASP A 58 -7.10 6.91 -17.98
CA ASP A 58 -5.77 7.23 -17.46
C ASP A 58 -4.80 6.08 -17.77
N THR A 59 -3.51 6.37 -17.68
CA THR A 59 -2.45 5.37 -17.81
C THR A 59 -1.98 4.96 -16.43
N THR A 60 -2.19 3.69 -16.07
CA THR A 60 -1.68 3.13 -14.82
C THR A 60 -0.17 2.88 -14.93
N PRO A 61 0.70 3.64 -14.24
CA PRO A 61 2.14 3.43 -14.34
C PRO A 61 2.53 2.12 -13.65
N HIS A 62 3.60 1.47 -14.15
CA HIS A 62 3.99 0.18 -13.61
C HIS A 62 4.55 0.27 -12.18
N TYR A 63 5.45 1.24 -11.92
CA TYR A 63 6.16 1.38 -10.64
C TYR A 63 5.53 2.39 -9.68
N GLN A 64 4.72 3.33 -10.16
CA GLN A 64 4.08 4.31 -9.28
C GLN A 64 3.08 3.58 -8.38
N HIS A 65 3.20 3.82 -7.09
CA HIS A 65 2.35 3.22 -6.06
C HIS A 65 1.99 4.25 -5.00
N PHE A 66 1.07 3.84 -4.13
CA PHE A 66 0.82 4.49 -2.86
C PHE A 66 0.83 3.43 -1.77
N ALA A 67 1.25 3.84 -0.58
CA ALA A 67 1.42 2.95 0.54
C ALA A 67 0.35 3.19 1.61
N LEU A 68 -0.10 2.11 2.24
CA LEU A 68 -1.12 2.10 3.28
C LEU A 68 -0.54 1.49 4.56
N ASN A 69 -0.83 2.15 5.68
CA ASN A 69 -0.74 1.51 6.98
C ASN A 69 -2.05 0.76 7.26
N VAL A 70 -1.91 -0.41 7.89
CA VAL A 70 -3.04 -1.23 8.34
C VAL A 70 -2.83 -1.63 9.80
N ASP A 71 -3.91 -1.99 10.48
CA ASP A 71 -3.87 -2.50 11.86
C ASP A 71 -3.80 -4.03 11.94
N ASP A 72 -4.12 -4.72 10.85
CA ASP A 72 -4.01 -6.18 10.69
C ASP A 72 -3.33 -6.55 9.37
N PHE A 73 -1.99 -6.56 9.38
CA PHE A 73 -1.20 -6.92 8.21
C PHE A 73 -1.43 -8.37 7.75
N MET A 74 -1.49 -9.32 8.68
CA MET A 74 -1.67 -10.74 8.34
C MET A 74 -3.03 -10.98 7.70
N GLY A 75 -4.10 -10.35 8.19
CA GLY A 75 -5.42 -10.44 7.58
C GLY A 75 -5.47 -9.90 6.16
N VAL A 76 -4.78 -8.78 5.90
CA VAL A 76 -4.65 -8.23 4.53
C VAL A 76 -3.83 -9.17 3.65
N TYR A 77 -2.67 -9.64 4.12
CA TYR A 77 -1.81 -10.57 3.39
C TYR A 77 -2.57 -11.85 2.99
N GLU A 78 -3.29 -12.47 3.93
CA GLU A 78 -4.03 -13.72 3.68
C GLU A 78 -5.15 -13.52 2.66
N ARG A 79 -5.95 -12.46 2.79
CA ARG A 79 -6.99 -12.13 1.81
C ARG A 79 -6.41 -11.84 0.43
N ALA A 80 -5.28 -11.12 0.38
CA ALA A 80 -4.59 -10.81 -0.86
C ALA A 80 -4.02 -12.06 -1.55
N ARG A 81 -3.39 -12.95 -0.78
CA ARG A 81 -2.87 -14.24 -1.27
C ARG A 81 -4.00 -15.11 -1.82
N ASP A 82 -5.07 -15.27 -1.06
CA ASP A 82 -6.20 -16.14 -1.43
C ASP A 82 -6.96 -15.61 -2.66
N SER A 83 -6.89 -14.30 -2.90
CA SER A 83 -7.49 -13.63 -4.06
C SER A 83 -6.52 -13.44 -5.23
N GLY A 84 -5.26 -13.89 -5.13
CA GLY A 84 -4.26 -13.75 -6.19
C GLY A 84 -3.85 -12.31 -6.50
N LEU A 85 -3.93 -11.41 -5.52
CA LEU A 85 -3.69 -9.97 -5.69
C LEU A 85 -2.23 -9.55 -5.54
N ILE A 86 -1.37 -10.44 -5.02
CA ILE A 86 0.03 -10.14 -4.72
C ILE A 86 0.82 -9.92 -6.02
N ASP A 87 1.51 -8.78 -6.10
CA ASP A 87 2.39 -8.46 -7.21
C ASP A 87 3.80 -9.02 -6.95
N HIS A 88 4.17 -10.08 -7.68
CA HIS A 88 5.47 -10.74 -7.50
C HIS A 88 6.58 -10.17 -8.38
N THR A 89 6.29 -9.22 -9.27
CA THR A 89 7.16 -8.88 -10.40
C THR A 89 7.73 -7.47 -10.34
N THR A 90 6.97 -6.48 -9.89
CA THR A 90 7.30 -5.06 -10.04
C THR A 90 8.61 -4.70 -9.34
N PHE A 91 8.83 -5.20 -8.12
CA PHE A 91 10.10 -5.05 -7.39
C PHE A 91 10.81 -6.40 -7.16
N GLY A 92 10.55 -7.36 -8.05
CA GLY A 92 11.15 -8.69 -8.05
C GLY A 92 10.72 -9.61 -6.90
N ASN A 93 9.82 -9.15 -6.02
CA ASN A 93 9.23 -9.94 -4.95
C ASN A 93 7.98 -9.26 -4.35
N GLY A 94 7.02 -10.04 -3.88
CA GLY A 94 5.75 -9.52 -3.36
C GLY A 94 5.78 -9.08 -1.89
N VAL A 95 6.64 -9.66 -1.05
CA VAL A 95 6.75 -9.28 0.37
C VAL A 95 8.20 -9.10 0.78
N ASN A 96 8.57 -7.93 1.28
CA ASN A 96 9.97 -7.57 1.51
C ASN A 96 10.19 -7.06 2.94
N GLU A 97 11.19 -7.59 3.63
CA GLU A 97 11.69 -7.03 4.90
C GLU A 97 12.78 -5.99 4.59
N MET A 98 12.57 -4.77 5.08
CA MET A 98 13.51 -3.65 5.02
C MET A 98 14.57 -3.73 6.14
N PRO A 99 15.71 -3.03 6.02
CA PRO A 99 16.80 -3.11 7.00
C PRO A 99 16.38 -2.73 8.43
N ASP A 100 15.39 -1.85 8.60
CA ASP A 100 14.86 -1.44 9.90
C ASP A 100 13.78 -2.40 10.45
N GLY A 101 13.53 -3.52 9.77
CA GLY A 101 12.52 -4.52 10.14
C GLY A 101 11.10 -4.18 9.68
N THR A 102 10.90 -3.09 8.93
CA THR A 102 9.63 -2.81 8.25
C THR A 102 9.34 -3.89 7.20
N VAL A 103 8.07 -4.22 6.99
CA VAL A 103 7.62 -5.16 5.94
C VAL A 103 6.79 -4.40 4.92
N GLN A 104 7.08 -4.61 3.64
CA GLN A 104 6.33 -4.10 2.49
C GLN A 104 5.63 -5.26 1.77
N LEU A 105 4.33 -5.17 1.56
CA LEU A 105 3.54 -6.06 0.70
C LEU A 105 3.03 -5.31 -0.52
N TYR A 106 3.27 -5.82 -1.73
CA TYR A 106 2.82 -5.20 -2.97
C TYR A 106 1.61 -5.93 -3.57
N LEU A 107 0.55 -5.18 -3.89
CA LEU A 107 -0.71 -5.67 -4.46
C LEU A 107 -1.09 -4.91 -5.73
N ARG A 108 -1.92 -5.52 -6.59
CA ARG A 108 -2.62 -4.82 -7.67
C ARG A 108 -4.10 -4.66 -7.35
N ASP A 109 -4.60 -3.44 -7.44
CA ASP A 109 -6.05 -3.19 -7.38
C ASP A 109 -6.73 -3.56 -8.72
N PRO A 110 -8.07 -3.54 -8.79
CA PRO A 110 -8.80 -3.87 -10.03
C PRO A 110 -8.47 -2.97 -11.24
N GLY A 111 -8.05 -1.72 -10.98
CA GLY A 111 -7.57 -0.79 -12.01
C GLY A 111 -6.15 -1.10 -12.49
N GLY A 112 -5.42 -1.94 -11.77
CA GLY A 112 -4.01 -2.26 -11.97
C GLY A 112 -3.06 -1.33 -11.21
N ASN A 113 -3.57 -0.44 -10.35
CA ASN A 113 -2.74 0.43 -9.52
C ASN A 113 -1.92 -0.42 -8.56
N LEU A 114 -0.64 -0.07 -8.36
CA LEU A 114 0.21 -0.72 -7.38
C LEU A 114 -0.10 -0.15 -6.00
N VAL A 115 -0.49 -1.00 -5.07
CA VAL A 115 -0.77 -0.67 -3.67
C VAL A 115 0.29 -1.34 -2.82
N GLU A 116 0.99 -0.56 -2.01
CA GLU A 116 1.92 -1.05 -0.99
C GLU A 116 1.22 -1.07 0.36
N VAL A 117 1.42 -2.13 1.13
CA VAL A 117 0.91 -2.28 2.49
C VAL A 117 2.11 -2.44 3.41
N ASP A 118 2.26 -1.50 4.32
CA ASP A 118 3.41 -1.45 5.21
C ASP A 118 3.06 -1.92 6.62
N TRP A 119 4.02 -2.62 7.22
CA TRP A 119 3.96 -3.01 8.62
C TRP A 119 5.27 -2.68 9.33
N PRO A 120 5.23 -2.02 10.51
CA PRO A 120 6.44 -1.47 11.10
C PRO A 120 7.43 -2.52 11.58
N ASP A 121 6.97 -3.66 12.11
CA ASP A 121 7.86 -4.59 12.82
C ASP A 121 7.61 -6.04 12.42
N VAL A 122 8.50 -6.59 11.59
CA VAL A 122 8.49 -8.00 11.17
C VAL A 122 8.49 -8.97 12.35
N SER A 123 9.10 -8.60 13.49
CA SER A 123 9.18 -9.48 14.66
C SER A 123 7.82 -9.67 15.36
N SER A 124 6.82 -8.85 15.02
CA SER A 124 5.45 -9.03 15.51
C SER A 124 4.58 -9.90 14.58
N LEU A 125 5.13 -10.42 13.49
CA LEU A 125 4.41 -11.24 12.52
C LEU A 125 4.81 -12.71 12.64
N ASP A 126 3.86 -13.61 12.36
CA ASP A 126 4.17 -15.02 12.11
C ASP A 126 4.68 -15.20 10.67
N THR A 127 5.97 -14.94 10.48
CA THR A 127 6.62 -14.98 9.16
C THR A 127 6.64 -16.38 8.54
N SER A 128 6.41 -17.45 9.32
CA SER A 128 6.28 -18.81 8.79
C SER A 128 5.09 -18.96 7.84
N ARG A 129 4.11 -18.06 7.94
CA ARG A 129 2.90 -18.00 7.10
C ARG A 129 3.10 -17.17 5.83
N ILE A 130 4.26 -16.54 5.65
CA ILE A 130 4.59 -15.65 4.52
C ILE A 130 5.79 -16.22 3.73
N PRO A 131 5.60 -17.28 2.92
CA PRO A 131 6.68 -17.89 2.14
C PRO A 131 7.34 -16.93 1.14
N GLU A 132 6.67 -15.85 0.74
CA GLU A 132 7.22 -14.82 -0.14
C GLU A 132 8.19 -13.87 0.56
N LEU A 133 8.23 -13.83 1.89
CA LEU A 133 9.03 -12.84 2.62
C LEU A 133 10.52 -13.00 2.29
N LYS A 134 11.12 -11.95 1.73
CA LYS A 134 12.56 -11.87 1.47
C LYS A 134 13.15 -10.63 2.08
N ARG A 135 14.31 -10.77 2.70
CA ARG A 135 15.05 -9.64 3.25
C ARG A 135 15.74 -8.89 2.12
N LEU A 136 15.60 -7.57 2.12
CA LEU A 136 16.30 -6.73 1.15
C LEU A 136 17.82 -6.87 1.31
N ALA A 137 18.29 -6.97 2.56
CA ALA A 137 19.69 -7.12 2.92
C ALA A 137 20.35 -8.41 2.39
N ASP A 138 19.57 -9.48 2.16
CA ASP A 138 20.11 -10.73 1.60
C ASP A 138 20.36 -10.64 0.08
N ARG A 139 19.73 -9.66 -0.58
CA ARG A 139 19.85 -9.43 -2.04
C ARG A 139 20.81 -8.29 -2.38
N PHE A 140 20.87 -7.27 -1.54
CA PHE A 140 21.63 -6.05 -1.77
C PHE A 140 22.29 -5.61 -0.47
N GLU A 141 23.58 -5.30 -0.53
CA GLU A 141 24.33 -4.78 0.62
C GLU A 141 23.72 -3.46 1.12
N GLN A 142 23.59 -3.33 2.44
CA GLN A 142 23.00 -2.16 3.10
C GLN A 142 24.07 -1.48 3.96
N VAL A 143 24.42 -0.23 3.60
CA VAL A 143 25.48 0.55 4.25
C VAL A 143 25.09 2.02 4.32
N GLY A 144 25.71 2.76 5.24
CA GLY A 144 25.53 4.21 5.35
C GLY A 144 24.06 4.59 5.57
N GLU A 145 23.55 5.51 4.75
CA GLU A 145 22.18 6.02 4.85
C GLU A 145 21.10 4.95 4.69
N ASN A 146 21.39 3.84 3.99
CA ASN A 146 20.44 2.76 3.79
C ASN A 146 20.00 2.12 5.13
N LEU A 147 20.91 2.07 6.10
CA LEU A 147 20.64 1.53 7.43
C LEU A 147 19.87 2.53 8.33
N GLU A 148 19.81 3.79 7.91
CA GLU A 148 19.11 4.87 8.63
C GLU A 148 17.74 5.18 8.02
N ALA A 149 17.45 4.65 6.83
CA ALA A 149 16.18 4.83 6.15
C ALA A 149 15.04 4.13 6.91
N THR A 150 13.89 4.79 6.97
CA THR A 150 12.66 4.22 7.53
C THR A 150 11.42 4.81 6.86
N LEU A 151 10.38 4.00 6.71
CA LEU A 151 9.05 4.46 6.29
C LEU A 151 8.29 5.14 7.45
N TYR A 152 8.70 4.89 8.69
CA TYR A 152 8.03 5.35 9.90
C TYR A 152 8.82 6.46 10.60
N LEU A 153 8.62 7.70 10.16
CA LEU A 153 9.40 8.86 10.62
C LEU A 153 9.31 9.14 12.13
N ASP A 154 8.22 8.75 12.78
CA ASP A 154 8.01 8.91 14.23
C ASP A 154 8.57 7.74 15.06
N ARG A 155 9.16 6.74 14.40
CA ARG A 155 9.76 5.59 15.08
C ARG A 155 10.95 6.06 15.91
N ARG A 156 10.89 5.84 17.22
CA ARG A 156 12.07 6.05 18.07
C ARG A 156 13.16 5.11 17.56
N ARG A 157 14.31 5.67 17.15
CA ARG A 157 15.51 4.87 16.84
C ARG A 157 15.74 3.90 17.98
N ARG A 158 15.74 2.59 17.68
CA ARG A 158 16.17 1.56 18.64
C ARG A 158 17.66 1.84 18.88
N VAL A 159 18.00 2.21 20.12
CA VAL A 159 19.36 2.46 20.59
C VAL A 159 20.08 1.13 20.79
#